data_AF-A0A4U8S5T2-F1
#
_entry.id   AF-A0A4U8S5T2-F1
#
_cell.length_a   1.000
_cell.length_b   1.000
_cell.length_c   1.000
_cell.angle_alpha   90.00
_cell.angle_beta   90.00
_cell.angle_gamma   90.00
#
_symmetry.space_group_name_H-M   'P 1'
#
loop_
_entity.id
_entity.type
_entity.pdbx_description
1 polymer ?
#
loop_
_entity_poly.entity_id
_entity_poly.type
_entity_poly.pdbx_seq_one_letter_code
_entity_poly.pdbx_strand_id
1 'polypeptide(L)'
;MRFFVLGNINAGKSHFSRILQKRLFDMGVVYKVLSIDEFRKKYAKGDRESESFAQDMFIKAVRKTHNAIVEMVGFGDLGEKMMRALRDYVIVVFYVNTSLEICLQRIESKINVYRKIPYIEGVERIHKSIKMLDGTFKAGELQKQWSALSLKIYELTNEICQKEVFWRGVPLLHYQALSDVIVSLKSKGYKKLVAFGGLGRGELSKYSDLDLILITRVPISQIARVIEKCIKPSYMDILGEKIIFNHCSCMIELVCVRAFSQYVKYYEGSKIKDIQRSILLGREEGRVLNEIKKSLKHFVPEAINVQSCMQKVRYYLVMLEKSQKERDEFRFFFFNNLILDNLMRILCLKEGVREYLYCPKKTNYIIEKYKIADLIYIIKNDKVKHLQKLLHFIERQCQKV
;
A
#
# COMPACT_ATOMS: atom_id res chain seq x y z
N MET A 1 -8.84 1.54 11.18
CA MET A 1 -8.84 1.66 9.69
C MET A 1 -10.25 1.93 9.20
N ARG A 2 -10.42 2.60 8.05
CA ARG A 2 -11.74 2.82 7.44
C ARG A 2 -11.80 2.20 6.05
N PHE A 3 -12.62 1.17 5.91
CA PHE A 3 -12.96 0.58 4.62
C PHE A 3 -14.25 1.22 4.13
N PHE A 4 -14.18 1.97 3.04
CA PHE A 4 -15.36 2.55 2.40
C PHE A 4 -15.89 1.58 1.37
N VAL A 5 -17.17 1.22 1.48
CA VAL A 5 -17.88 0.43 0.48
C VAL A 5 -18.77 1.40 -0.28
N LEU A 6 -18.33 1.76 -1.47
CA LEU A 6 -18.95 2.77 -2.35
C LEU A 6 -19.61 2.09 -3.54
N GLY A 7 -20.56 2.76 -4.17
CA GLY A 7 -21.28 2.22 -5.32
C GLY A 7 -22.72 2.70 -5.37
N ASN A 8 -23.37 2.43 -6.50
CA ASN A 8 -24.74 2.86 -6.75
C ASN A 8 -25.73 2.29 -5.71
N ILE A 9 -26.90 2.92 -5.57
CA ILE A 9 -28.03 2.35 -4.81
C ILE A 9 -28.30 0.96 -5.38
N ASN A 10 -28.55 -0.03 -4.52
CA ASN A 10 -28.73 -1.44 -4.91
C ASN A 10 -27.54 -2.19 -5.55
N ALA A 11 -26.35 -1.59 -5.60
CA ALA A 11 -25.16 -2.27 -6.11
C ALA A 11 -24.73 -3.51 -5.29
N GLY A 12 -25.28 -3.74 -4.09
CA GLY A 12 -24.90 -4.87 -3.23
C GLY A 12 -23.89 -4.52 -2.15
N LYS A 13 -23.72 -3.22 -1.85
CA LYS A 13 -22.82 -2.70 -0.79
C LYS A 13 -23.01 -3.42 0.55
N SER A 14 -24.23 -3.51 1.06
CA SER A 14 -24.48 -4.13 2.37
C SER A 14 -24.19 -5.64 2.41
N HIS A 15 -24.36 -6.32 1.28
CA HIS A 15 -23.96 -7.73 1.15
C HIS A 15 -22.42 -7.85 1.20
N PHE A 16 -21.72 -7.02 0.43
CA PHE A 16 -20.26 -7.00 0.44
C PHE A 16 -19.69 -6.63 1.81
N SER A 17 -20.23 -5.61 2.48
CA SER A 17 -19.80 -5.23 3.83
C SER A 17 -19.94 -6.36 4.83
N ARG A 18 -21.02 -7.15 4.75
CA ARG A 18 -21.17 -8.35 5.59
C ARG A 18 -20.07 -9.38 5.34
N ILE A 19 -19.74 -9.63 4.06
CA ILE A 19 -18.64 -10.54 3.70
C ILE A 19 -17.32 -10.01 4.24
N LEU A 20 -17.02 -8.73 4.01
CA LEU A 20 -15.81 -8.07 4.48
C LEU A 20 -15.71 -8.12 6.01
N GLN A 21 -16.79 -7.80 6.70
CA GLN A 21 -16.87 -7.85 8.17
C GLN A 21 -16.61 -9.26 8.69
N LYS A 22 -17.24 -10.27 8.10
CA LYS A 22 -17.03 -11.67 8.47
C LYS A 22 -15.56 -12.07 8.28
N ARG A 23 -14.95 -11.75 7.13
CA ARG A 23 -13.53 -12.07 6.89
C ARG A 23 -12.59 -11.40 7.87
N LEU A 24 -12.82 -10.13 8.19
CA LEU A 24 -12.02 -9.42 9.19
C LEU A 24 -12.18 -10.05 10.58
N PHE A 25 -13.40 -10.46 10.92
CA PHE A 25 -13.69 -11.17 12.16
C PHE A 25 -12.99 -12.54 12.23
N ASP A 26 -13.03 -13.31 11.14
CA ASP A 26 -12.33 -14.60 11.01
C ASP A 26 -10.79 -14.43 11.13
N MET A 27 -10.27 -13.22 10.85
CA MET A 27 -8.86 -12.84 11.06
C MET A 27 -8.58 -12.27 12.47
N GLY A 28 -9.57 -12.27 13.37
CA GLY A 28 -9.44 -11.79 14.75
C GLY A 28 -9.60 -10.28 14.93
N VAL A 29 -10.15 -9.56 13.95
CA VAL A 29 -10.29 -8.10 14.01
C VAL A 29 -11.76 -7.68 13.87
N VAL A 30 -12.26 -6.92 14.84
CA VAL A 30 -13.65 -6.48 14.87
C VAL A 30 -13.80 -5.13 14.16
N TYR A 31 -14.72 -5.08 13.19
CA TYR A 31 -15.12 -3.87 12.49
C TYR A 31 -16.60 -3.59 12.66
N LYS A 32 -16.93 -2.32 12.91
CA LYS A 32 -18.33 -1.87 12.95
C LYS A 32 -18.77 -1.43 11.56
N VAL A 33 -19.89 -1.95 11.09
CA VAL A 33 -20.55 -1.46 9.87
C VAL A 33 -21.35 -0.20 10.19
N LEU A 34 -21.11 0.86 9.44
CA LEU A 34 -21.81 2.14 9.52
C LEU A 34 -22.42 2.43 8.15
N SER A 35 -23.74 2.45 8.04
CA SER A 35 -24.45 2.77 6.80
C SER A 35 -25.24 4.05 6.96
N ILE A 36 -25.14 4.97 5.98
CA ILE A 36 -25.91 6.22 6.00
C ILE A 36 -27.42 5.98 6.14
N ASP A 37 -27.94 4.91 5.55
CA ASP A 37 -29.38 4.61 5.59
C ASP A 37 -29.85 4.27 7.01
N GLU A 38 -29.01 3.68 7.87
CA GLU A 38 -29.33 3.46 9.28
C GLU A 38 -29.39 4.77 10.08
N PHE A 39 -28.56 5.74 9.72
CA PHE A 39 -28.60 7.07 10.33
C PHE A 39 -29.83 7.85 9.85
N ARG A 40 -30.22 7.71 8.58
CA ARG A 40 -31.47 8.29 8.04
C ARG A 40 -32.69 7.76 8.77
N LYS A 41 -32.81 6.44 8.93
CA LYS A 41 -33.91 5.82 9.70
C LYS A 41 -34.02 6.37 11.13
N LYS A 42 -32.88 6.68 11.74
CA LYS A 42 -32.82 7.13 13.13
C LYS A 42 -33.04 8.64 13.31
N TYR A 43 -32.58 9.46 12.37
CA TYR A 43 -32.45 10.90 12.58
C TYR A 43 -33.14 11.76 11.51
N ALA A 44 -33.45 11.23 10.33
CA ALA A 44 -34.12 11.98 9.28
C ALA A 44 -35.65 11.84 9.38
N LYS A 45 -36.37 12.86 8.90
CA LYS A 45 -37.83 12.96 8.88
C LYS A 45 -38.39 13.19 7.46
N GLY A 46 -37.55 13.13 6.44
CA GLY A 46 -37.95 13.33 5.04
C GLY A 46 -37.84 14.78 4.56
N ASP A 47 -37.16 15.64 5.31
CA ASP A 47 -36.87 17.03 4.97
C ASP A 47 -35.35 17.28 4.87
N ARG A 48 -34.97 18.45 4.35
CA ARG A 48 -33.55 18.80 4.13
C ARG A 48 -32.76 18.98 5.42
N GLU A 49 -33.36 19.55 6.46
CA GLU A 49 -32.67 19.83 7.72
C GLU A 49 -32.35 18.54 8.46
N SER A 50 -33.34 17.63 8.55
CA SER A 50 -33.18 16.34 9.21
C SER A 50 -32.27 15.39 8.44
N GLU A 51 -32.24 15.44 7.09
CA GLU A 51 -31.22 14.75 6.28
C GLU A 51 -29.81 15.30 6.56
N SER A 52 -29.63 16.63 6.62
CA SER A 52 -28.33 17.21 6.97
C SER A 52 -27.89 16.79 8.38
N PHE A 53 -28.80 16.78 9.35
CA PHE A 53 -28.51 16.31 10.70
C PHE A 53 -28.11 14.81 10.72
N ALA A 54 -28.82 13.96 9.98
CA ALA A 54 -28.47 12.54 9.85
C ALA A 54 -27.07 12.35 9.24
N GLN A 55 -26.72 13.13 8.22
CA GLN A 55 -25.39 13.14 7.60
C GLN A 55 -24.30 13.55 8.60
N ASP A 56 -24.52 14.61 9.38
CA ASP A 56 -23.54 15.09 10.36
C ASP A 56 -23.32 14.05 11.48
N MET A 57 -24.40 13.40 11.94
CA MET A 57 -24.32 12.31 12.91
C MET A 57 -23.59 11.08 12.34
N PHE A 58 -23.78 10.76 11.07
CA PHE A 58 -23.05 9.69 10.38
C PHE A 58 -21.56 10.00 10.30
N ILE A 59 -21.17 11.20 9.85
CA ILE A 59 -19.77 11.64 9.78
C ILE A 59 -19.13 11.60 11.17
N LYS A 60 -19.82 12.09 12.20
CA LYS A 60 -19.35 12.04 13.58
C LYS A 60 -19.10 10.61 14.05
N ALA A 61 -19.98 9.67 13.72
CA ALA A 61 -19.80 8.26 14.04
C ALA A 61 -18.61 7.63 13.31
N VAL A 62 -18.43 7.92 12.02
CA VAL A 62 -17.28 7.44 11.23
C VAL A 62 -15.95 7.96 11.78
N ARG A 63 -15.88 9.22 12.22
CA ARG A 63 -14.67 9.78 12.85
C ARG A 63 -14.35 9.12 14.18
N LYS A 64 -15.36 8.89 15.02
CA LYS A 64 -15.17 8.30 16.36
C LYS A 64 -14.88 6.80 16.33
N THR A 65 -15.28 6.11 15.28
CA THR A 65 -15.09 4.66 15.16
C THR A 65 -13.70 4.36 14.60
N HIS A 66 -12.88 3.65 15.38
CA HIS A 66 -11.50 3.34 15.01
C HIS A 66 -11.44 2.38 13.79
N ASN A 67 -12.15 1.25 13.87
CA ASN A 67 -12.29 0.24 12.81
C ASN A 67 -13.71 0.25 12.26
N ALA A 68 -13.89 0.82 11.08
CA ALA A 68 -15.20 0.98 10.46
C ALA A 68 -15.24 0.46 9.03
N ILE A 69 -16.34 -0.20 8.69
CA ILE A 69 -16.78 -0.43 7.31
C ILE A 69 -17.89 0.58 7.05
N VAL A 70 -17.67 1.50 6.11
CA VAL A 70 -18.52 2.66 5.88
C VAL A 70 -19.27 2.49 4.56
N GLU A 71 -20.59 2.35 4.63
CA GLU A 71 -21.47 2.20 3.46
C GLU A 71 -22.11 3.52 3.09
N MET A 72 -21.84 3.96 1.87
CA MET A 72 -22.47 5.14 1.27
C MET A 72 -22.37 5.08 -0.25
N VAL A 73 -22.97 6.04 -0.95
CA VAL A 73 -22.85 6.14 -2.42
C VAL A 73 -21.45 6.62 -2.82
N GLY A 74 -20.93 7.64 -2.13
CA GLY A 74 -19.60 8.20 -2.38
C GLY A 74 -19.58 9.60 -2.99
N PHE A 75 -20.74 10.17 -3.32
CA PHE A 75 -20.87 11.46 -4.02
C PHE A 75 -21.80 12.44 -3.29
N GLY A 76 -21.91 13.65 -3.87
CA GLY A 76 -22.76 14.75 -3.40
C GLY A 76 -22.26 15.36 -2.09
N ASP A 77 -23.13 16.14 -1.46
CA ASP A 77 -22.83 16.87 -0.21
C ASP A 77 -22.23 15.96 0.86
N LEU A 78 -22.78 14.76 1.03
CA LEU A 78 -22.26 13.79 1.99
C LEU A 78 -20.85 13.32 1.64
N GLY A 79 -20.58 13.02 0.37
CA GLY A 79 -19.24 12.65 -0.11
C GLY A 79 -18.22 13.75 0.20
N GLU A 80 -18.55 15.00 -0.15
CA GLU A 80 -17.68 16.15 0.08
C GLU A 80 -17.44 16.45 1.57
N LYS A 81 -18.51 16.43 2.38
CA LYS A 81 -18.40 16.61 3.83
C LYS A 81 -17.55 15.49 4.45
N MET A 82 -17.73 14.24 4.00
CA MET A 82 -16.97 13.08 4.49
C MET A 82 -15.48 13.19 4.13
N MET A 83 -15.15 13.54 2.88
CA MET A 83 -13.76 13.71 2.44
C MET A 83 -13.05 14.81 3.23
N ARG A 84 -13.72 15.95 3.48
CA ARG A 84 -13.20 17.02 4.34
C ARG A 84 -12.97 16.54 5.77
N ALA A 85 -13.92 15.81 6.33
CA ALA A 85 -13.86 15.30 7.69
C ALA A 85 -12.78 14.23 7.91
N LEU A 86 -12.32 13.57 6.84
CA LEU A 86 -11.42 12.42 6.91
C LEU A 86 -10.04 12.62 6.28
N ARG A 87 -9.62 13.87 6.00
CA ARG A 87 -8.32 14.18 5.38
C ARG A 87 -7.11 13.52 6.03
N ASP A 88 -7.20 13.36 7.34
CA ASP A 88 -6.18 12.83 8.24
C ASP A 88 -6.22 11.31 8.45
N TYR A 89 -7.14 10.62 7.76
CA TYR A 89 -7.35 9.20 7.95
C TYR A 89 -6.86 8.41 6.77
N VAL A 90 -6.38 7.22 7.08
CA VAL A 90 -6.08 6.21 6.08
C VAL A 90 -7.38 5.50 5.69
N ILE A 91 -7.63 5.49 4.38
CA ILE A 91 -8.86 5.01 3.78
C ILE A 91 -8.52 4.02 2.68
N VAL A 92 -9.27 2.93 2.61
CA VAL A 92 -9.29 2.02 1.46
C VAL A 92 -10.72 1.96 0.95
N VAL A 93 -10.89 2.08 -0.36
CA VAL A 93 -12.21 2.08 -1.00
C VAL A 93 -12.42 0.75 -1.72
N PHE A 94 -13.58 0.15 -1.51
CA PHE A 94 -14.14 -0.93 -2.29
C PHE A 94 -15.31 -0.37 -3.08
N TYR A 95 -15.13 -0.22 -4.38
CA TYR A 95 -16.16 0.25 -5.30
C TYR A 95 -16.93 -0.95 -5.85
N VAL A 96 -18.18 -1.09 -5.45
CA VAL A 96 -19.10 -2.12 -5.97
C VAL A 96 -19.70 -1.62 -7.28
N ASN A 97 -19.07 -1.97 -8.38
CA ASN A 97 -19.50 -1.69 -9.74
C ASN A 97 -20.51 -2.78 -10.19
N THR A 98 -21.79 -2.46 -10.07
CA THR A 98 -22.88 -3.30 -10.57
C THR A 98 -23.59 -2.57 -11.69
N SER A 99 -23.95 -3.31 -12.75
CA SER A 99 -24.63 -2.72 -13.90
C SER A 99 -25.95 -2.04 -13.52
N LEU A 100 -26.33 -1.04 -14.31
CA LEU A 100 -27.56 -0.28 -14.12
C LEU A 100 -28.78 -1.19 -14.09
N GLU A 101 -28.85 -2.15 -15.01
CA GLU A 101 -29.97 -3.09 -15.18
C GLU A 101 -30.19 -3.88 -13.89
N ILE A 102 -29.12 -4.44 -13.31
CA ILE A 102 -29.19 -5.21 -12.07
C ILE A 102 -29.60 -4.31 -10.90
N CYS A 103 -29.08 -3.08 -10.83
CA CYS A 103 -29.45 -2.13 -9.77
C CYS A 103 -30.94 -1.78 -9.81
N LEU A 104 -31.51 -1.60 -11.02
CA LEU A 104 -32.92 -1.32 -11.24
C LEU A 104 -33.81 -2.54 -10.92
N GLN A 105 -33.47 -3.73 -11.41
CA GLN A 105 -34.19 -4.98 -11.11
C GLN A 105 -34.30 -5.24 -9.60
N ARG A 106 -33.26 -4.90 -8.83
CA ARG A 106 -33.24 -5.06 -7.36
C ARG A 106 -34.12 -4.05 -6.61
N ILE A 107 -34.73 -3.06 -7.26
CA ILE A 107 -35.62 -2.09 -6.58
C ILE A 107 -36.90 -2.78 -6.13
N GLU A 108 -37.52 -3.55 -7.03
CA GLU A 108 -38.83 -4.18 -6.79
C GLU A 108 -38.79 -5.09 -5.56
N SER A 109 -37.76 -5.95 -5.46
CA SER A 109 -37.54 -6.82 -4.31
C SER A 109 -37.24 -6.10 -2.99
N LYS A 110 -36.95 -4.79 -3.02
CA LYS A 110 -36.53 -4.00 -1.84
C LYS A 110 -37.40 -2.78 -1.56
N ILE A 111 -38.51 -2.61 -2.28
CA ILE A 111 -39.37 -1.42 -2.14
C ILE A 111 -39.85 -1.20 -0.71
N ASN A 112 -40.14 -2.29 0.02
CA ASN A 112 -40.55 -2.26 1.42
C ASN A 112 -39.45 -1.79 2.38
N VAL A 113 -38.18 -1.99 2.02
CA VAL A 113 -37.04 -1.47 2.79
C VAL A 113 -36.94 0.04 2.60
N TYR A 114 -37.08 0.51 1.35
CA TYR A 114 -36.98 1.95 1.04
C TYR A 114 -38.11 2.77 1.62
N ARG A 115 -39.33 2.23 1.70
CA ARG A 115 -40.46 2.88 2.36
C ARG A 115 -40.22 3.19 3.85
N LYS A 116 -39.29 2.47 4.49
CA LYS A 116 -38.89 2.71 5.89
C LYS A 116 -37.78 3.75 6.02
N ILE A 117 -37.20 4.22 4.92
CA ILE A 117 -36.11 5.20 4.93
C ILE A 117 -36.71 6.56 4.52
N PRO A 118 -36.61 7.59 5.36
CA PRO A 118 -37.23 8.89 5.10
C PRO A 118 -36.40 9.73 4.13
N TYR A 119 -36.46 9.40 2.84
CA TYR A 119 -35.81 10.18 1.78
C TYR A 119 -36.59 11.47 1.47
N ILE A 120 -35.85 12.57 1.20
CA ILE A 120 -36.43 13.91 0.95
C ILE A 120 -37.48 13.91 -0.17
N GLU A 121 -37.20 13.23 -1.28
CA GLU A 121 -38.07 13.25 -2.46
C GLU A 121 -38.95 11.99 -2.59
N GLY A 122 -39.06 11.20 -1.52
CA GLY A 122 -39.78 9.93 -1.51
C GLY A 122 -39.11 8.80 -2.31
N VAL A 123 -39.67 7.60 -2.17
CA VAL A 123 -39.14 6.37 -2.79
C VAL A 123 -39.29 6.37 -4.32
N GLU A 124 -40.24 7.15 -4.84
CA GLU A 124 -40.60 7.19 -6.27
C GLU A 124 -39.45 7.66 -7.16
N ARG A 125 -38.55 8.49 -6.65
CA ARG A 125 -37.41 9.02 -7.42
C ARG A 125 -36.17 8.14 -7.41
N ILE A 126 -36.16 7.02 -6.67
CA ILE A 126 -34.99 6.12 -6.56
C ILE A 126 -34.52 5.64 -7.93
N HIS A 127 -35.43 5.32 -8.86
CA HIS A 127 -35.09 4.93 -10.23
C HIS A 127 -34.29 6.02 -10.96
N LYS A 128 -34.74 7.29 -10.86
CA LYS A 128 -34.07 8.44 -11.46
C LYS A 128 -32.70 8.66 -10.83
N SER A 129 -32.60 8.55 -9.50
CA SER A 129 -31.32 8.65 -8.78
C SER A 129 -30.34 7.56 -9.20
N ILE A 130 -30.78 6.31 -9.36
CA ILE A 130 -29.92 5.20 -9.82
C ILE A 130 -29.37 5.48 -11.21
N LYS A 131 -30.21 5.92 -12.16
CA LYS A 131 -29.79 6.27 -13.53
C LYS A 131 -28.79 7.43 -13.55
N MET A 132 -29.06 8.49 -12.78
CA MET A 132 -28.16 9.64 -12.67
C MET A 132 -26.80 9.24 -12.08
N LEU A 133 -26.80 8.47 -10.98
CA LEU A 133 -25.59 7.99 -10.33
C LEU A 133 -24.76 7.08 -11.25
N ASP A 134 -25.41 6.22 -12.04
CA ASP A 134 -24.71 5.38 -13.02
C ASP A 134 -23.90 6.21 -14.02
N GLY A 135 -24.49 7.29 -14.54
CA GLY A 135 -23.78 8.26 -15.37
C GLY A 135 -22.57 8.89 -14.66
N THR A 136 -22.74 9.28 -13.40
CA THR A 136 -21.66 9.84 -12.56
C THR A 136 -20.51 8.84 -12.36
N PHE A 137 -20.83 7.57 -12.07
CA PHE A 137 -19.82 6.51 -11.93
C PHE A 137 -19.09 6.25 -13.26
N LYS A 138 -19.81 6.15 -14.39
CA LYS A 138 -19.23 5.95 -15.73
C LYS A 138 -18.32 7.10 -16.16
N ALA A 139 -18.57 8.32 -15.69
CA ALA A 139 -17.71 9.49 -15.92
C ALA A 139 -16.41 9.48 -15.08
N GLY A 140 -16.19 8.46 -14.24
CA GLY A 140 -14.99 8.30 -13.42
C GLY A 140 -14.91 9.24 -12.22
N GLU A 141 -16.03 9.84 -11.83
CA GLU A 141 -16.06 10.83 -10.73
C GLU A 141 -15.61 10.22 -9.40
N LEU A 142 -15.83 8.91 -9.18
CA LEU A 142 -15.40 8.25 -7.95
C LEU A 142 -13.87 8.31 -7.80
N GLN A 143 -13.17 7.96 -8.89
CA GLN A 143 -11.72 7.95 -8.94
C GLN A 143 -11.19 9.38 -8.81
N LYS A 144 -11.81 10.36 -9.48
CA LYS A 144 -11.43 11.77 -9.36
C LYS A 144 -11.52 12.27 -7.92
N GLN A 145 -12.61 11.98 -7.21
CA GLN A 145 -12.84 12.48 -5.85
C GLN A 145 -12.02 11.72 -4.80
N TRP A 146 -11.96 10.39 -4.87
CA TRP A 146 -11.43 9.56 -3.78
C TRP A 146 -9.96 9.16 -3.92
N SER A 147 -9.36 9.29 -5.11
CA SER A 147 -7.96 8.87 -5.33
C SER A 147 -6.95 9.62 -4.47
N ALA A 148 -7.15 10.92 -4.25
CA ALA A 148 -6.25 11.75 -3.45
C ALA A 148 -6.27 11.39 -1.96
N LEU A 149 -7.37 10.82 -1.46
CA LEU A 149 -7.55 10.50 -0.05
C LEU A 149 -7.24 9.02 0.26
N SER A 150 -7.60 8.13 -0.66
CA SER A 150 -7.53 6.68 -0.47
C SER A 150 -6.15 6.10 -0.77
N LEU A 151 -5.78 5.07 -0.01
CA LEU A 151 -4.61 4.24 -0.26
C LEU A 151 -4.78 3.31 -1.44
N LYS A 152 -6.01 2.94 -1.78
CA LYS A 152 -6.35 2.09 -2.92
C LYS A 152 -7.85 2.15 -3.14
N ILE A 153 -8.25 2.10 -4.39
CA ILE A 153 -9.63 1.82 -4.81
C ILE A 153 -9.61 0.43 -5.45
N TYR A 154 -10.34 -0.51 -4.86
CA TYR A 154 -10.61 -1.83 -5.41
C TYR A 154 -11.95 -1.78 -6.12
N GLU A 155 -11.94 -1.94 -7.43
CA GLU A 155 -13.16 -2.08 -8.20
C GLU A 155 -13.64 -3.54 -8.16
N LEU A 156 -14.92 -3.72 -7.85
CA LEU A 156 -15.55 -5.01 -7.61
C LEU A 156 -16.76 -5.15 -8.52
N THR A 157 -16.82 -6.22 -9.30
CA THR A 157 -18.06 -6.68 -9.91
C THR A 157 -18.71 -7.74 -9.01
N ASN A 158 -20.01 -8.03 -9.22
CA ASN A 158 -20.72 -9.06 -8.45
C ASN A 158 -20.05 -10.45 -8.53
N GLU A 159 -19.36 -10.75 -9.62
CA GLU A 159 -18.63 -12.02 -9.78
C GLU A 159 -17.30 -12.03 -9.04
N ILE A 160 -16.63 -10.88 -8.90
CA ILE A 160 -15.29 -10.78 -8.31
C ILE A 160 -15.36 -10.96 -6.79
N CYS A 161 -16.38 -10.43 -6.12
CA CYS A 161 -16.47 -10.44 -4.67
C CYS A 161 -16.66 -11.83 -4.05
N GLN A 162 -17.11 -12.81 -4.85
CA GLN A 162 -17.30 -14.20 -4.43
C GLN A 162 -16.06 -15.08 -4.68
N LYS A 163 -15.08 -14.61 -5.48
CA LYS A 163 -13.91 -15.41 -5.85
C LYS A 163 -12.84 -15.30 -4.76
N GLU A 164 -12.41 -16.43 -4.20
CA GLU A 164 -11.28 -16.48 -3.24
C GLU A 164 -10.00 -15.86 -3.80
N VAL A 165 -9.80 -15.91 -5.13
CA VAL A 165 -8.66 -15.29 -5.81
C VAL A 165 -8.57 -13.80 -5.52
N PHE A 166 -9.70 -13.09 -5.47
CA PHE A 166 -9.73 -11.67 -5.11
C PHE A 166 -9.21 -11.46 -3.69
N TRP A 167 -9.76 -12.20 -2.73
CA TRP A 167 -9.42 -12.07 -1.32
C TRP A 167 -7.97 -12.46 -1.01
N ARG A 168 -7.39 -13.40 -1.76
CA ARG A 168 -5.95 -13.71 -1.70
C ARG A 168 -5.07 -12.52 -2.08
N GLY A 169 -5.58 -11.58 -2.87
CA GLY A 169 -4.86 -10.39 -3.32
C GLY A 169 -5.04 -9.15 -2.43
N VAL A 170 -6.04 -9.11 -1.54
CA VAL A 170 -6.32 -7.94 -0.70
C VAL A 170 -5.58 -8.04 0.65
N PRO A 171 -4.62 -7.14 0.95
CA PRO A 171 -3.81 -7.20 2.16
C PRO A 171 -4.54 -6.56 3.36
N LEU A 172 -5.67 -7.15 3.79
CA LEU A 172 -6.51 -6.60 4.86
C LEU A 172 -5.76 -6.40 6.18
N LEU A 173 -4.93 -7.38 6.57
CA LEU A 173 -4.14 -7.32 7.79
C LEU A 173 -3.05 -6.24 7.74
N HIS A 174 -2.45 -5.98 6.59
CA HIS A 174 -1.50 -4.88 6.43
C HIS A 174 -2.17 -3.52 6.61
N TYR A 175 -3.39 -3.36 6.07
CA TYR A 175 -4.17 -2.14 6.30
C TYR A 175 -4.52 -1.98 7.78
N GLN A 176 -4.92 -3.06 8.46
CA GLN A 176 -5.13 -3.02 9.91
C GLN A 176 -3.86 -2.60 10.65
N ALA A 177 -2.74 -3.26 10.38
CA ALA A 177 -1.48 -3.00 11.06
C ALA A 177 -1.01 -1.55 10.86
N LEU A 178 -1.13 -1.03 9.63
CA LEU A 178 -0.84 0.36 9.31
C LEU A 178 -1.70 1.33 10.12
N SER A 179 -3.00 1.04 10.26
CA SER A 179 -3.89 1.87 11.09
C SER A 179 -3.48 1.89 12.54
N ASP A 180 -3.08 0.76 13.10
CA ASP A 180 -2.67 0.66 14.51
C ASP A 180 -1.39 1.46 14.77
N VAL A 181 -0.43 1.39 13.83
CA VAL A 181 0.77 2.24 13.86
C VAL A 181 0.41 3.72 13.82
N ILE A 182 -0.43 4.12 12.87
CA ILE A 182 -0.82 5.53 12.69
C ILE A 182 -1.53 6.07 13.92
N VAL A 183 -2.46 5.32 14.50
CA VAL A 183 -3.18 5.77 15.69
C VAL A 183 -2.28 5.78 16.93
N SER A 184 -1.42 4.78 17.09
CA SER A 184 -0.43 4.76 18.17
C SER A 184 0.46 6.00 18.13
N LEU A 185 1.00 6.32 16.96
CA LEU A 185 1.83 7.52 16.76
C LEU A 185 1.02 8.81 16.91
N LYS A 186 -0.15 8.92 16.27
CA LYS A 186 -0.99 10.13 16.36
C LYS A 186 -1.41 10.42 17.80
N SER A 187 -1.73 9.39 18.60
CA SER A 187 -2.10 9.54 20.02
C SER A 187 -0.98 10.09 20.89
N LYS A 188 0.28 10.02 20.43
CA LYS A 188 1.47 10.58 21.10
C LYS A 188 1.93 11.89 20.47
N GLY A 189 1.13 12.49 19.59
CA GLY A 189 1.40 13.79 19.00
C GLY A 189 2.40 13.77 17.84
N TYR A 190 2.77 12.60 17.31
CA TYR A 190 3.57 12.53 16.08
C TYR A 190 2.75 13.02 14.89
N LYS A 191 3.35 13.87 14.05
CA LYS A 191 2.64 14.59 12.97
C LYS A 191 3.08 14.23 11.55
N LYS A 192 4.21 13.55 11.38
CA LYS A 192 4.84 13.34 10.05
C LYS A 192 5.19 11.88 9.86
N LEU A 193 4.40 11.18 9.07
CA LEU A 193 4.62 9.79 8.70
C LEU A 193 4.43 9.64 7.20
N VAL A 194 5.38 9.01 6.54
CA VAL A 194 5.41 8.86 5.08
C VAL A 194 5.66 7.39 4.77
N ALA A 195 4.83 6.80 3.93
CA ALA A 195 5.06 5.47 3.38
C ALA A 195 6.06 5.52 2.24
N PHE A 196 6.88 4.47 2.10
CA PHE A 196 7.63 4.22 0.88
C PHE A 196 7.44 2.77 0.42
N GLY A 197 8.29 2.28 -0.47
CA GLY A 197 8.20 0.89 -0.93
C GLY A 197 6.86 0.54 -1.60
N GLY A 198 6.36 -0.68 -1.34
CA GLY A 198 5.13 -1.19 -1.95
C GLY A 198 3.87 -0.39 -1.58
N LEU A 199 3.76 0.01 -0.31
CA LEU A 199 2.66 0.86 0.17
C LEU A 199 2.68 2.22 -0.52
N GLY A 200 3.84 2.89 -0.54
CA GLY A 200 4.00 4.20 -1.18
C GLY A 200 3.68 4.20 -2.68
N ARG A 201 3.93 3.07 -3.38
CA ARG A 201 3.56 2.89 -4.80
C ARG A 201 2.09 2.50 -5.02
N GLY A 202 1.34 2.14 -3.98
CA GLY A 202 -0.01 1.61 -4.12
C GLY A 202 -0.05 0.18 -4.70
N GLU A 203 1.01 -0.59 -4.48
CA GLU A 203 1.25 -1.96 -4.96
C GLU A 203 1.33 -2.97 -3.79
N LEU A 204 0.73 -2.63 -2.64
CA LEU A 204 0.76 -3.47 -1.46
C LEU A 204 0.10 -4.84 -1.72
N SER A 205 0.78 -5.91 -1.29
CA SER A 205 0.29 -7.29 -1.35
C SER A 205 0.37 -7.94 0.03
N LYS A 206 -0.25 -9.13 0.19
CA LYS A 206 -0.18 -9.88 1.46
C LYS A 206 1.22 -10.37 1.84
N TYR A 207 2.17 -10.31 0.92
CA TYR A 207 3.57 -10.69 1.15
C TYR A 207 4.50 -9.47 1.29
N SER A 208 3.93 -8.27 1.23
CA SER A 208 4.69 -7.04 1.37
C SER A 208 5.00 -6.76 2.85
N ASP A 209 6.11 -6.07 3.05
CA ASP A 209 6.40 -5.29 4.24
C ASP A 209 5.66 -3.94 4.24
N LEU A 210 5.66 -3.28 5.40
CA LEU A 210 5.24 -1.88 5.54
C LEU A 210 6.44 -1.00 5.83
N ASP A 211 6.89 -0.32 4.78
CA ASP A 211 7.98 0.63 4.77
C ASP A 211 7.52 2.05 5.15
N LEU A 212 7.93 2.54 6.32
CA LEU A 212 7.49 3.81 6.88
C LEU A 212 8.66 4.71 7.31
N ILE A 213 8.53 6.02 7.09
CA ILE A 213 9.45 7.07 7.54
C ILE A 213 8.70 7.99 8.50
N LEU A 214 9.12 7.99 9.76
CA LEU A 214 8.67 8.90 10.80
C LEU A 214 9.67 10.05 10.93
N ILE A 215 9.22 11.27 10.61
CA ILE A 215 10.07 12.46 10.68
C ILE A 215 9.87 13.11 12.06
N THR A 216 10.87 12.99 12.93
CA THR A 216 10.79 13.41 14.33
C THR A 216 12.17 13.71 14.94
N ARG A 217 12.19 14.54 15.98
CA ARG A 217 13.38 14.77 16.81
C ARG A 217 13.43 13.85 18.05
N VAL A 218 12.36 13.09 18.29
CA VAL A 218 12.26 12.18 19.43
C VAL A 218 13.25 11.01 19.24
N PRO A 219 13.98 10.60 20.29
CA PRO A 219 14.88 9.45 20.22
C PRO A 219 14.16 8.15 19.86
N ILE A 220 14.81 7.31 19.04
CA ILE A 220 14.24 6.05 18.55
C ILE A 220 13.81 5.10 19.68
N SER A 221 14.54 5.06 20.80
CA SER A 221 14.20 4.26 21.97
C SER A 221 12.86 4.66 22.61
N GLN A 222 12.51 5.94 22.59
CA GLN A 222 11.22 6.40 23.09
C GLN A 222 10.08 6.04 22.14
N ILE A 223 10.33 6.07 20.83
CA ILE A 223 9.37 5.65 19.81
C ILE A 223 9.12 4.15 19.93
N ALA A 224 10.17 3.34 20.12
CA ALA A 224 10.05 1.90 20.33
C ALA A 224 9.18 1.56 21.55
N ARG A 225 9.37 2.26 22.68
CA ARG A 225 8.49 2.11 23.87
C ARG A 225 7.02 2.46 23.58
N VAL A 226 6.76 3.44 22.71
CA VAL A 226 5.39 3.76 22.28
C VAL A 226 4.79 2.60 21.49
N ILE A 227 5.55 2.05 20.53
CA ILE A 227 5.12 0.90 19.72
C ILE A 227 4.87 -0.33 20.60
N GLU A 228 5.81 -0.66 21.47
CA GLU A 228 5.70 -1.78 22.40
C GLU A 228 4.46 -1.70 23.29
N LYS A 229 4.21 -0.52 23.89
CA LYS A 229 3.07 -0.32 24.79
C LYS A 229 1.72 -0.34 24.08
N CYS A 230 1.63 0.28 22.89
CA CYS A 230 0.36 0.49 22.20
C CYS A 230 -0.01 -0.68 21.28
N ILE A 231 0.97 -1.26 20.59
CA ILE A 231 0.76 -2.30 19.57
C ILE A 231 1.01 -3.68 20.14
N LYS A 232 1.98 -3.82 21.05
CA LYS A 232 2.43 -5.11 21.61
C LYS A 232 2.80 -6.10 20.50
N PRO A 233 3.80 -5.77 19.66
CA PRO A 233 4.18 -6.61 18.54
C PRO A 233 4.73 -7.96 19.01
N SER A 234 4.61 -9.00 18.18
CA SER A 234 5.14 -10.33 18.49
C SER A 234 6.67 -10.40 18.43
N TYR A 235 7.28 -9.45 17.72
CA TYR A 235 8.71 -9.25 17.63
C TYR A 235 8.98 -7.76 17.44
N MET A 236 10.04 -7.25 18.07
CA MET A 236 10.51 -5.88 17.86
C MET A 236 12.01 -5.81 18.09
N ASP A 237 12.71 -5.06 17.24
CA ASP A 237 14.13 -4.75 17.41
C ASP A 237 14.47 -3.36 16.82
N ILE A 238 15.61 -2.81 17.21
CA ILE A 238 16.15 -1.55 16.72
C ILE A 238 17.43 -1.81 15.92
N LEU A 239 17.40 -1.47 14.63
CA LEU A 239 18.55 -1.59 13.73
C LEU A 239 18.92 -0.20 13.19
N GLY A 240 19.94 0.41 13.79
CA GLY A 240 20.37 1.76 13.43
C GLY A 240 19.24 2.79 13.65
N GLU A 241 18.82 3.46 12.58
CA GLU A 241 17.70 4.40 12.58
C GLU A 241 16.32 3.76 12.42
N LYS A 242 16.22 2.42 12.39
CA LYS A 242 14.97 1.69 12.15
C LYS A 242 14.47 0.96 13.38
N ILE A 243 13.15 0.93 13.54
CA ILE A 243 12.45 -0.02 14.41
C ILE A 243 11.81 -1.06 13.50
N ILE A 244 12.16 -2.32 13.67
CA ILE A 244 11.61 -3.44 12.90
C ILE A 244 10.70 -4.23 13.82
N PHE A 245 9.45 -4.45 13.44
CA PHE A 245 8.51 -5.18 14.29
C PHE A 245 7.44 -5.93 13.48
N ASN A 246 6.92 -7.00 14.07
CA ASN A 246 5.85 -7.80 13.49
C ASN A 246 4.51 -7.50 14.17
N HIS A 247 3.51 -7.13 13.38
CA HIS A 247 2.15 -6.88 13.83
C HIS A 247 1.14 -7.40 12.80
N CYS A 248 0.08 -8.09 13.23
CA CYS A 248 -0.89 -8.75 12.35
C CYS A 248 -0.25 -9.61 11.23
N SER A 249 0.81 -10.37 11.56
CA SER A 249 1.58 -11.16 10.59
C SER A 249 2.20 -10.35 9.44
N CYS A 250 2.42 -9.06 9.66
CA CYS A 250 3.06 -8.14 8.75
C CYS A 250 4.35 -7.59 9.38
N MET A 251 5.45 -7.63 8.62
CA MET A 251 6.69 -6.97 8.99
C MET A 251 6.59 -5.48 8.70
N ILE A 252 6.95 -4.65 9.68
CA ILE A 252 6.90 -3.21 9.60
C ILE A 252 8.31 -2.66 9.85
N GLU A 253 8.81 -1.86 8.91
CA GLU A 253 10.02 -1.08 9.07
C GLU A 253 9.66 0.38 9.32
N LEU A 254 9.93 0.88 10.52
CA LEU A 254 9.72 2.28 10.89
C LEU A 254 11.07 3.00 11.03
N VAL A 255 11.45 3.67 9.97
CA VAL A 255 12.64 4.53 9.91
C VAL A 255 12.36 5.83 10.67
N CYS A 256 13.19 6.19 11.64
CA CYS A 256 13.05 7.36 12.49
C CYS A 256 14.14 8.39 12.17
N VAL A 257 13.78 9.50 11.52
CA VAL A 257 14.73 10.50 11.01
C VAL A 257 14.36 11.92 11.45
N ARG A 258 15.36 12.80 11.58
CA ARG A 258 15.13 14.21 11.94
C ARG A 258 14.66 15.06 10.76
N ALA A 259 15.04 14.67 9.55
CA ALA A 259 14.69 15.34 8.32
C ALA A 259 14.53 14.30 7.20
N PHE A 260 13.58 14.53 6.29
CA PHE A 260 13.32 13.58 5.19
C PHE A 260 14.55 13.33 4.30
N SER A 261 15.41 14.33 4.12
CA SER A 261 16.65 14.22 3.35
C SER A 261 17.59 13.11 3.81
N GLN A 262 17.52 12.68 5.09
CA GLN A 262 18.33 11.59 5.63
C GLN A 262 17.99 10.23 5.00
N TYR A 263 16.79 10.08 4.44
CA TYR A 263 16.30 8.83 3.88
C TYR A 263 15.80 8.96 2.43
N VAL A 264 16.12 10.08 1.78
CA VAL A 264 15.66 10.42 0.42
C VAL A 264 16.09 9.37 -0.62
N LYS A 265 17.28 8.76 -0.45
CA LYS A 265 17.82 7.74 -1.36
C LYS A 265 16.87 6.56 -1.52
N TYR A 266 16.33 6.05 -0.42
CA TYR A 266 15.43 4.88 -0.42
C TYR A 266 14.02 5.24 -0.90
N TYR A 267 13.56 6.44 -0.57
CA TYR A 267 12.29 6.94 -1.09
C TYR A 267 12.33 7.13 -2.60
N GLU A 268 13.37 7.78 -3.14
CA GLU A 268 13.58 7.97 -4.58
C GLU A 268 13.79 6.61 -5.29
N GLY A 269 14.57 5.71 -4.69
CA GLY A 269 14.75 4.34 -5.18
C GLY A 269 13.43 3.54 -5.23
N SER A 270 12.42 3.93 -4.44
CA SER A 270 11.11 3.31 -4.45
C SER A 270 10.21 3.78 -5.60
N LYS A 271 10.60 4.80 -6.39
CA LYS A 271 9.89 5.28 -7.59
C LYS A 271 8.41 5.60 -7.37
N ILE A 272 8.12 6.33 -6.29
CA ILE A 272 6.77 6.72 -5.91
C ILE A 272 6.27 7.84 -6.82
N LYS A 273 5.21 7.56 -7.60
CA LYS A 273 4.61 8.50 -8.55
C LYS A 273 3.73 9.56 -7.86
N ASP A 274 3.02 9.16 -6.82
CA ASP A 274 2.10 10.03 -6.06
C ASP A 274 2.64 10.27 -4.65
N ILE A 275 3.37 11.36 -4.49
CA ILE A 275 3.95 11.77 -3.20
C ILE A 275 2.85 12.13 -2.19
N GLN A 276 1.72 12.67 -2.63
CA GLN A 276 0.68 13.10 -1.71
C GLN A 276 0.02 11.90 -1.03
N ARG A 277 -0.22 10.83 -1.79
CA ARG A 277 -0.79 9.57 -1.26
C ARG A 277 0.15 8.84 -0.31
N SER A 278 1.46 8.98 -0.48
CA SER A 278 2.45 8.36 0.41
C SER A 278 2.51 9.02 1.79
N ILE A 279 2.08 10.27 1.93
CA ILE A 279 1.99 10.95 3.23
C ILE A 279 0.81 10.35 4.01
N LEU A 280 1.08 9.81 5.20
CA LEU A 280 0.09 9.17 6.06
C LEU A 280 -0.32 10.04 7.25
N LEU A 281 0.60 10.88 7.73
CA LEU A 281 0.35 11.92 8.73
C LEU A 281 0.97 13.25 8.27
N GLY A 282 0.24 14.35 8.45
CA GLY A 282 0.71 15.70 8.10
C GLY A 282 0.30 16.18 6.70
N ARG A 283 -0.83 15.67 6.18
CA ARG A 283 -1.38 16.07 4.86
C ARG A 283 -1.87 17.51 4.83
N GLU A 284 -2.48 18.00 5.91
CA GLU A 284 -3.27 19.23 5.92
C GLU A 284 -2.47 20.51 5.66
N GLU A 285 -1.20 20.55 6.08
CA GLU A 285 -0.40 21.78 6.01
C GLU A 285 0.44 21.89 4.74
N GLY A 286 0.46 20.87 3.87
CA GLY A 286 1.34 20.79 2.69
C GLY A 286 2.85 20.80 2.99
N ARG A 287 3.26 21.05 4.24
CA ARG A 287 4.64 21.16 4.69
C ARG A 287 5.45 19.90 4.42
N VAL A 288 4.88 18.72 4.73
CA VAL A 288 5.54 17.43 4.48
C VAL A 288 5.73 17.20 2.98
N LEU A 289 4.70 17.50 2.17
CA LEU A 289 4.79 17.40 0.71
C LEU A 289 5.90 18.28 0.15
N ASN A 290 5.99 19.53 0.61
CA ASN A 290 7.02 20.47 0.19
C ASN A 290 8.43 20.03 0.66
N GLU A 291 8.56 19.50 1.87
CA GLU A 291 9.81 18.94 2.41
C GLU A 291 10.32 17.77 1.55
N ILE A 292 9.42 16.86 1.17
CA ILE A 292 9.75 15.73 0.28
C ILE A 292 10.17 16.24 -1.10
N LYS A 293 9.34 17.07 -1.74
CA LYS A 293 9.63 17.64 -3.08
C LYS A 293 10.96 18.39 -3.11
N LYS A 294 11.25 19.19 -2.06
CA LYS A 294 12.53 19.89 -1.94
C LYS A 294 13.68 18.90 -1.83
N SER A 295 13.57 17.89 -0.98
CA SER A 295 14.64 16.90 -0.80
C SER A 295 14.91 16.12 -2.09
N LEU A 296 13.87 15.71 -2.82
CA LEU A 296 14.01 15.03 -4.12
C LEU A 296 14.68 15.90 -5.17
N LYS A 297 14.35 17.20 -5.24
CA LYS A 297 14.97 18.14 -6.19
C LYS A 297 16.48 18.27 -6.00
N HIS A 298 16.96 18.17 -4.76
CA HIS A 298 18.40 18.31 -4.44
C HIS A 298 19.13 16.96 -4.38
N PHE A 299 18.41 15.85 -4.52
CA PHE A 299 19.01 14.53 -4.50
C PHE A 299 19.44 14.11 -5.90
N VAL A 300 20.75 13.88 -6.08
CA VAL A 300 21.30 13.31 -7.31
C VAL A 300 21.52 11.82 -7.07
N PRO A 301 20.71 10.93 -7.66
CA PRO A 301 20.92 9.50 -7.51
C PRO A 301 22.23 9.06 -8.18
N GLU A 302 22.97 8.17 -7.52
CA GLU A 302 24.08 7.47 -8.16
C GLU A 302 23.57 6.69 -9.39
N ALA A 303 24.13 6.99 -10.56
CA ALA A 303 23.76 6.30 -11.78
C ALA A 303 24.28 4.86 -11.75
N ILE A 304 23.38 3.88 -11.68
CA ILE A 304 23.72 2.48 -11.92
C ILE A 304 23.79 2.27 -13.43
N ASN A 305 24.99 2.06 -13.95
CA ASN A 305 25.24 1.80 -15.36
C ASN A 305 26.15 0.58 -15.54
N VAL A 306 26.21 0.06 -16.78
CA VAL A 306 26.97 -1.15 -17.12
C VAL A 306 28.44 -1.01 -16.73
N GLN A 307 29.06 0.15 -17.02
CA GLN A 307 30.47 0.39 -16.70
C GLN A 307 30.76 0.29 -15.21
N SER A 308 29.96 0.95 -14.37
CA SER A 308 30.10 0.92 -12.91
C SER A 308 29.88 -0.48 -12.32
N CYS A 309 28.92 -1.23 -12.85
CA CYS A 309 28.69 -2.62 -12.45
C CYS A 309 29.86 -3.52 -12.89
N MET A 310 30.38 -3.34 -14.10
CA MET A 310 31.51 -4.13 -14.61
C MET A 310 32.81 -3.86 -13.86
N GLN A 311 33.05 -2.61 -13.44
CA GLN A 311 34.18 -2.28 -12.55
C GLN A 311 34.07 -3.05 -11.23
N LYS A 312 32.88 -3.11 -10.63
CA LYS A 312 32.63 -3.91 -9.41
C LYS A 312 32.82 -5.40 -9.65
N VAL A 313 32.31 -5.95 -10.75
CA VAL A 313 32.51 -7.37 -11.13
C VAL A 313 34.01 -7.68 -11.23
N ARG A 314 34.79 -6.86 -11.94
CA ARG A 314 36.24 -7.06 -12.09
C ARG A 314 36.96 -7.01 -10.74
N TYR A 315 36.63 -6.04 -9.90
CA TYR A 315 37.19 -5.94 -8.55
C TYR A 315 36.87 -7.19 -7.71
N TYR A 316 35.61 -7.63 -7.70
CA TYR A 316 35.21 -8.81 -6.94
C TYR A 316 35.78 -10.12 -7.50
N LEU A 317 36.03 -10.22 -8.81
CA LEU A 317 36.73 -11.37 -9.41
C LEU A 317 38.16 -11.52 -8.86
N VAL A 318 38.91 -10.42 -8.77
CA VAL A 318 40.27 -10.43 -8.17
C VAL A 318 40.21 -10.92 -6.72
N MET A 319 39.21 -10.45 -5.97
CA MET A 319 39.01 -10.88 -4.57
C MET A 319 38.57 -12.34 -4.46
N LEU A 320 37.78 -12.83 -5.43
CA LEU A 320 37.32 -14.21 -5.52
C LEU A 320 38.52 -15.15 -5.81
N GLU A 321 39.38 -14.80 -6.76
CA GLU A 321 40.61 -15.53 -7.07
C GLU A 321 41.57 -15.62 -5.87
N LYS A 322 41.73 -14.50 -5.16
CA LYS A 322 42.51 -14.48 -3.91
C LYS A 322 41.94 -15.46 -2.88
N SER A 323 40.63 -15.44 -2.67
CA SER A 323 39.94 -16.33 -1.73
C SER A 323 40.05 -17.81 -2.14
N GLN A 324 40.12 -18.10 -3.44
CA GLN A 324 40.39 -19.45 -3.95
C GLN A 324 41.78 -19.93 -3.56
N LYS A 325 42.82 -19.11 -3.78
CA LYS A 325 44.22 -19.43 -3.44
C LYS A 325 44.42 -19.62 -1.93
N GLU A 326 43.79 -18.75 -1.14
CA GLU A 326 43.80 -18.81 0.34
C GLU A 326 42.96 -19.95 0.91
N ARG A 327 42.23 -20.69 0.06
CA ARG A 327 41.27 -21.74 0.46
C ARG A 327 40.17 -21.24 1.41
N ASP A 328 39.86 -19.94 1.39
CA ASP A 328 38.77 -19.36 2.19
C ASP A 328 37.42 -19.60 1.50
N GLU A 329 36.66 -20.57 2.02
CA GLU A 329 35.33 -20.94 1.48
C GLU A 329 34.30 -19.82 1.62
N PHE A 330 34.27 -19.16 2.77
CA PHE A 330 33.24 -18.19 3.08
C PHE A 330 33.45 -16.90 2.27
N ARG A 331 34.69 -16.40 2.19
CA ARG A 331 35.00 -15.24 1.35
C ARG A 331 34.78 -15.53 -0.12
N PHE A 332 35.08 -16.75 -0.58
CA PHE A 332 34.79 -17.15 -1.95
C PHE A 332 33.27 -17.10 -2.22
N PHE A 333 32.46 -17.71 -1.34
CA PHE A 333 31.00 -17.63 -1.42
C PHE A 333 30.50 -16.18 -1.40
N PHE A 334 31.02 -15.34 -0.51
CA PHE A 334 30.62 -13.94 -0.37
C PHE A 334 30.90 -13.12 -1.64
N PHE A 335 32.12 -13.16 -2.19
CA PHE A 335 32.46 -12.42 -3.41
C PHE A 335 31.71 -12.96 -4.63
N ASN A 336 31.42 -14.26 -4.70
CA ASN A 336 30.58 -14.81 -5.77
C ASN A 336 29.20 -14.14 -5.77
N ASN A 337 28.56 -14.02 -4.61
CA ASN A 337 27.24 -13.36 -4.51
C ASN A 337 27.28 -11.88 -4.90
N LEU A 338 28.36 -11.15 -4.55
CA LEU A 338 28.54 -9.77 -5.00
C LEU A 338 28.71 -9.65 -6.52
N ILE A 339 29.39 -10.62 -7.15
CA ILE A 339 29.49 -10.69 -8.61
C ILE A 339 28.11 -10.94 -9.21
N LEU A 340 27.37 -11.93 -8.71
CA LEU A 340 26.03 -12.25 -9.21
C LEU A 340 25.06 -11.06 -9.11
N ASP A 341 25.08 -10.32 -8.01
CA ASP A 341 24.27 -9.10 -7.85
C ASP A 341 24.57 -8.07 -8.96
N ASN A 342 25.85 -7.82 -9.26
CA ASN A 342 26.23 -6.88 -10.33
C ASN A 342 25.92 -7.42 -11.73
N LEU A 343 26.07 -8.74 -11.96
CA LEU A 343 25.68 -9.37 -13.22
C LEU A 343 24.17 -9.25 -13.45
N MET A 344 23.36 -9.48 -12.42
CA MET A 344 21.91 -9.29 -12.52
C MET A 344 21.55 -7.87 -12.93
N ARG A 345 22.24 -6.85 -12.41
CA ARG A 345 22.03 -5.44 -12.79
C ARG A 345 22.42 -5.17 -14.24
N ILE A 346 23.55 -5.71 -14.70
CA ILE A 346 24.00 -5.59 -16.10
C ILE A 346 22.98 -6.23 -17.04
N LEU A 347 22.50 -7.42 -16.71
CA LEU A 347 21.50 -8.13 -17.52
C LEU A 347 20.15 -7.41 -17.53
N CYS A 348 19.72 -6.85 -16.40
CA CYS A 348 18.54 -5.98 -16.35
C CYS A 348 18.68 -4.81 -17.34
N LEU A 349 19.81 -4.11 -17.30
CA LEU A 349 20.08 -2.99 -18.23
C LEU A 349 20.07 -3.45 -19.69
N LYS A 350 20.65 -4.62 -19.98
CA LYS A 350 20.67 -5.23 -21.32
C LYS A 350 19.26 -5.59 -21.83
N GLU A 351 18.38 -6.02 -20.94
CA GLU A 351 16.96 -6.31 -21.23
C GLU A 351 16.07 -5.04 -21.18
N GLY A 352 16.66 -3.85 -21.08
CA GLY A 352 15.92 -2.58 -21.03
C GLY A 352 15.26 -2.27 -19.68
N VAL A 353 15.48 -3.09 -18.65
CA VAL A 353 14.97 -2.84 -17.29
C VAL A 353 15.85 -1.80 -16.61
N ARG A 354 15.28 -0.61 -16.35
CA ARG A 354 15.99 0.50 -15.68
C ARG A 354 15.45 0.86 -14.31
N GLU A 355 14.37 0.22 -13.87
CA GLU A 355 13.77 0.46 -12.56
C GLU A 355 14.34 -0.50 -11.50
N TYR A 356 14.38 -0.04 -10.24
CA TYR A 356 14.79 -0.82 -9.07
C TYR A 356 16.18 -1.50 -9.18
N LEU A 357 17.11 -0.94 -9.95
CA LEU A 357 18.43 -1.54 -10.16
C LEU A 357 19.29 -1.70 -8.89
N TYR A 358 18.92 -1.07 -7.77
CA TYR A 358 19.56 -1.31 -6.47
C TYR A 358 19.23 -2.71 -5.92
N CYS A 359 18.08 -3.28 -6.30
CA CYS A 359 17.63 -4.64 -5.99
C CYS A 359 16.54 -5.01 -7.02
N PRO A 360 16.94 -5.52 -8.20
CA PRO A 360 16.02 -5.77 -9.31
C PRO A 360 14.85 -6.67 -8.92
N LYS A 361 13.62 -6.26 -9.30
CA LYS A 361 12.38 -6.99 -8.98
C LYS A 361 11.83 -7.72 -10.20
N LYS A 362 11.11 -8.83 -9.97
CA LYS A 362 10.44 -9.64 -11.00
C LYS A 362 11.40 -10.14 -12.10
N THR A 363 12.61 -10.53 -11.72
CA THR A 363 13.70 -10.90 -12.64
C THR A 363 13.80 -12.40 -12.93
N ASN A 364 12.81 -13.21 -12.54
CA ASN A 364 12.84 -14.66 -12.78
C ASN A 364 13.09 -15.02 -14.26
N TYR A 365 12.48 -14.28 -15.19
CA TYR A 365 12.70 -14.50 -16.62
C TYR A 365 14.16 -14.23 -17.05
N ILE A 366 14.87 -13.29 -16.40
CA ILE A 366 16.29 -13.03 -16.63
C ILE A 366 17.12 -14.18 -16.06
N ILE A 367 16.78 -14.63 -14.84
CA ILE A 367 17.45 -15.76 -14.19
C ILE A 367 17.35 -17.01 -15.07
N GLU A 368 16.18 -17.30 -15.62
CA GLU A 368 15.94 -18.43 -16.52
C GLU A 368 16.65 -18.26 -17.87
N LYS A 369 16.44 -17.13 -18.56
CA LYS A 369 17.03 -16.84 -19.89
C LYS A 369 18.56 -16.95 -19.88
N TYR A 370 19.19 -16.44 -18.83
CA TYR A 370 20.65 -16.40 -18.72
C TYR A 370 21.21 -17.53 -17.84
N LYS A 371 20.38 -18.46 -17.37
CA LYS A 371 20.78 -19.58 -16.50
C LYS A 371 21.61 -19.15 -15.29
N ILE A 372 21.20 -18.10 -14.59
CA ILE A 372 21.97 -17.53 -13.48
C ILE A 372 22.12 -18.50 -12.30
N ALA A 373 21.16 -19.41 -12.12
CA ALA A 373 21.23 -20.47 -11.12
C ALA A 373 22.51 -21.32 -11.24
N ASP A 374 23.02 -21.49 -12.47
CA ASP A 374 24.24 -22.24 -12.76
C ASP A 374 25.52 -21.57 -12.21
N LEU A 375 25.45 -20.30 -11.83
CA LEU A 375 26.57 -19.49 -11.34
C LEU A 375 26.54 -19.32 -9.81
N ILE A 376 25.57 -19.92 -9.12
CA ILE A 376 25.49 -19.92 -7.66
C ILE A 376 26.56 -20.87 -7.12
N TYR A 377 27.50 -20.33 -6.35
CA TYR A 377 28.48 -21.14 -5.64
C TYR A 377 27.86 -21.80 -4.42
N ILE A 378 28.01 -23.12 -4.30
CA ILE A 378 27.66 -23.89 -3.11
C ILE A 378 28.96 -24.27 -2.41
N ILE A 379 29.03 -24.03 -1.10
CA ILE A 379 30.19 -24.43 -0.29
C ILE A 379 30.39 -25.94 -0.47
N LYS A 380 31.64 -26.36 -0.74
CA LYS A 380 32.08 -27.70 -1.17
C LYS A 380 32.18 -27.91 -2.69
N ASN A 381 31.67 -26.99 -3.52
CA ASN A 381 31.93 -27.06 -4.96
C ASN A 381 33.41 -26.78 -5.25
N ASP A 382 33.92 -27.39 -6.33
CA ASP A 382 35.25 -27.10 -6.88
C ASP A 382 35.33 -25.62 -7.32
N LYS A 383 36.11 -24.83 -6.57
CA LYS A 383 36.28 -23.39 -6.80
C LYS A 383 36.92 -23.08 -8.15
N VAL A 384 37.83 -23.93 -8.63
CA VAL A 384 38.54 -23.70 -9.90
C VAL A 384 37.56 -23.87 -11.05
N LYS A 385 36.81 -24.97 -11.05
CA LYS A 385 35.76 -25.21 -12.06
C LYS A 385 34.68 -24.13 -12.01
N HIS A 386 34.28 -23.71 -10.80
CA HIS A 386 33.28 -22.65 -10.63
C HIS A 386 33.77 -21.31 -11.18
N LEU A 387 35.01 -20.93 -10.86
CA LEU A 387 35.62 -19.70 -11.35
C LEU A 387 35.71 -19.68 -12.89
N GLN A 388 36.14 -20.78 -13.50
CA GLN A 388 36.18 -20.92 -14.96
C GLN A 388 34.80 -20.73 -15.60
N LYS A 389 33.76 -21.33 -15.01
CA LYS A 389 32.38 -21.18 -15.46
C LYS A 389 31.90 -19.72 -15.37
N LEU A 390 32.23 -19.06 -14.27
CA LEU A 390 31.88 -17.66 -14.04
C LEU A 390 32.58 -16.73 -15.03
N LEU A 391 33.89 -16.90 -15.25
CA LEU A 391 34.66 -16.12 -16.22
C LEU A 391 34.10 -16.29 -17.64
N HIS A 392 33.85 -17.53 -18.07
CA HIS A 392 33.26 -17.81 -19.37
C HIS A 392 31.89 -17.13 -19.55
N PHE A 393 31.05 -17.13 -18.52
CA PHE A 393 29.78 -16.44 -18.56
C PHE A 393 29.95 -14.92 -18.75
N ILE A 394 30.86 -14.31 -17.99
CA ILE A 394 31.13 -12.87 -18.03
C ILE A 394 31.64 -12.45 -19.41
N GLU A 395 32.58 -13.20 -19.98
CA GLU A 395 33.08 -12.98 -21.34
C GLU A 395 31.95 -13.01 -22.36
N ARG A 396 31.12 -14.06 -22.32
CA ARG A 396 30.05 -14.24 -23.30
C ARG A 396 28.94 -13.20 -23.20
N GLN A 397 28.56 -12.81 -21.99
CA GLN A 397 27.34 -12.02 -21.77
C GLN A 397 27.58 -10.53 -21.58
N CYS A 398 28.77 -10.14 -21.09
CA CYS A 398 29.05 -8.77 -20.65
C CYS A 398 30.10 -8.04 -21.50
N GLN A 399 30.88 -8.70 -22.37
CA GLN A 399 31.81 -8.01 -23.28
C GLN A 399 31.11 -7.41 -24.53
N LYS A 400 29.85 -7.77 -24.79
CA LYS A 400 29.05 -7.25 -25.92
C LYS A 400 28.12 -6.08 -25.56
N VAL A 401 28.30 -5.45 -24.39
CA VAL A 401 27.41 -4.41 -23.84
C VAL A 401 28.12 -3.07 -23.74
#